data_AF-E1ZV31-F1
#
_entry.id   AF-E1ZV31-F1
#
_cell.length_a   1.000
_cell.length_b   1.000
_cell.length_c   1.000
_cell.angle_alpha   90.00
_cell.angle_beta   90.00
_cell.angle_gamma   90.00
#
_symmetry.space_group_name_H-M   'P 1'
#
loop_
_entity.id
_entity.type
_entity.pdbx_description
1 polymer ?
#
loop_
_entity_poly.entity_id
_entity_poly.type
_entity_poly.pdbx_seq_one_letter_code
_entity_poly.pdbx_strand_id
1 'polypeptide(L)'
;ENANYFLDHLDESFEKYFEKTRHAFSGKNPDIQFFLQDDTFIWKQQNILTRGEIAIYPLSNILIISDTLKQLLEFYQKCQEKILTLEKENKYLNESNIKLTTDIEQMINIKDKMEKDLYAKFLLLLNAKKNKIRELQKAL
;
A
#
# COMPACT_ATOMS: atom_id res chain seq x y z
N GLU A 1 7.13 -17.14 34.43
CA GLU A 1 6.50 -18.43 34.12
C GLU A 1 6.80 -18.84 32.67
N ASN A 2 6.54 -20.09 32.28
CA ASN A 2 6.78 -20.56 30.90
C ASN A 2 5.57 -20.23 30.01
N ALA A 3 5.76 -20.09 28.69
CA ALA A 3 4.69 -19.80 27.72
C ALA A 3 3.49 -20.78 27.84
N ASN A 4 3.75 -22.02 28.27
CA ASN A 4 2.74 -23.05 28.52
C ASN A 4 1.74 -22.67 29.62
N TYR A 5 2.17 -21.92 30.65
CA TYR A 5 1.26 -21.47 31.71
C TYR A 5 0.16 -20.56 31.15
N PHE A 6 0.52 -19.59 30.31
CA PHE A 6 -0.47 -18.71 29.69
C PHE A 6 -1.36 -19.43 28.68
N LEU A 7 -0.82 -20.43 27.98
CA LEU A 7 -1.59 -21.25 27.04
C LEU A 7 -2.70 -22.05 27.73
N ASP A 8 -2.38 -22.67 28.86
CA ASP A 8 -3.34 -23.47 29.64
C ASP A 8 -4.51 -22.62 30.17
N HIS A 9 -4.33 -21.30 30.30
CA HIS A 9 -5.34 -20.36 30.79
C HIS A 9 -6.06 -19.57 29.69
N LEU A 10 -5.62 -19.67 28.43
CA LEU A 10 -6.13 -18.85 27.32
C LEU A 10 -7.11 -19.58 26.39
N ASP A 11 -7.35 -20.89 26.58
CA ASP A 11 -8.19 -21.73 25.69
C ASP A 11 -7.88 -21.50 24.20
N GLU A 12 -6.58 -21.40 23.88
CA GLU A 12 -6.04 -21.16 22.55
C GLU A 12 -4.93 -22.15 22.23
N SER A 13 -4.77 -22.52 20.94
CA SER A 13 -3.63 -23.32 20.52
C SER A 13 -2.32 -22.52 20.62
N PHE A 14 -1.20 -23.24 20.73
CA PHE A 14 0.14 -22.67 20.77
C PHE A 14 0.39 -21.72 19.58
N GLU A 15 0.03 -22.15 18.36
CA GLU A 15 0.25 -21.38 17.13
C GLU A 15 -0.53 -20.08 17.15
N LYS A 16 -1.79 -20.12 17.62
CA LYS A 16 -2.66 -18.94 17.71
C LYS A 16 -2.11 -17.95 18.74
N TYR A 17 -1.67 -18.44 19.89
CA TYR A 17 -1.03 -17.63 20.91
C TYR A 17 0.29 -17.00 20.41
N PHE A 18 1.12 -17.80 19.74
CA PHE A 18 2.40 -17.36 19.22
C PHE A 18 2.22 -16.26 18.16
N GLU A 19 1.30 -16.45 17.22
CA GLU A 19 0.99 -15.42 16.21
C GLU A 19 0.45 -14.14 16.84
N LYS A 20 -0.45 -14.25 17.83
CA LYS A 20 -0.96 -13.07 18.54
C LYS A 20 0.14 -12.34 19.32
N THR A 21 1.07 -13.09 19.91
CA THR A 21 2.25 -12.52 20.59
C THR A 21 3.17 -11.84 19.58
N ARG A 22 3.42 -12.46 18.42
CA ARG A 22 4.18 -11.83 17.33
C ARG A 22 3.53 -10.54 16.85
N HIS A 23 2.20 -10.51 16.72
CA HIS A 23 1.46 -9.30 16.36
C HIS A 23 1.54 -8.20 17.43
N ALA A 24 1.52 -8.57 18.71
CA ALA A 24 1.72 -7.63 19.80
C ALA A 24 3.08 -6.93 19.70
N PHE A 25 4.17 -7.69 19.66
CA PHE A 25 5.54 -7.13 19.66
C PHE A 25 5.97 -6.50 18.33
N SER A 26 5.25 -6.77 17.23
CA SER A 26 5.47 -6.09 15.95
C SER A 26 4.66 -4.79 15.80
N GLY A 27 3.85 -4.41 16.80
CA GLY A 27 2.99 -3.23 16.74
C GLY A 27 1.79 -3.38 15.80
N LYS A 28 1.51 -4.59 15.28
CA LYS A 28 0.37 -4.86 14.40
C LYS A 28 -0.96 -4.99 15.15
N ASN A 29 -0.91 -5.20 16.47
CA ASN A 29 -2.09 -5.33 17.31
C ASN A 29 -2.20 -4.13 18.27
N PRO A 30 -3.07 -3.14 17.99
CA PRO A 30 -3.23 -1.95 18.83
C PRO A 30 -3.98 -2.24 20.14
N ASP A 31 -4.65 -3.39 20.27
CA ASP A 31 -5.41 -3.75 21.47
C ASP A 31 -4.51 -4.24 22.61
N ILE A 32 -3.20 -4.39 22.36
CA ILE A 32 -2.24 -4.83 23.35
C ILE A 32 -1.57 -3.62 24.00
N GLN A 33 -1.58 -3.62 25.33
CA GLN A 33 -0.89 -2.63 26.15
C GLN A 33 0.23 -3.30 26.93
N PHE A 34 1.36 -2.62 27.02
CA PHE A 34 2.57 -3.08 27.70
C PHE A 34 2.73 -2.33 29.03
N PHE A 35 3.06 -3.08 30.08
CA PHE A 35 3.25 -2.57 31.43
C PHE A 35 4.58 -3.07 31.97
N LEU A 36 5.29 -2.22 32.70
CA LEU A 36 6.51 -2.57 33.42
C LEU A 36 6.33 -2.14 34.88
N GLN A 37 6.27 -3.12 35.78
CA GLN A 37 6.08 -2.91 37.21
C GLN A 37 6.90 -3.93 37.98
N ASP A 38 7.64 -3.50 39.01
CA ASP A 38 8.35 -4.36 39.96
C ASP A 38 9.17 -5.47 39.26
N ASP A 39 10.06 -5.07 38.35
CA ASP A 39 10.90 -5.96 37.54
C ASP A 39 10.13 -7.00 36.71
N THR A 40 8.84 -6.76 36.46
CA THR A 40 7.97 -7.62 35.67
C THR A 40 7.39 -6.85 34.49
N PHE A 41 7.60 -7.40 33.30
CA PHE A 41 7.04 -6.87 32.06
C PHE A 41 5.86 -7.71 31.62
N ILE A 42 4.72 -7.05 31.45
CA ILE A 42 3.43 -7.70 31.23
C ILE A 42 2.79 -7.09 29.98
N TRP A 43 2.20 -7.93 29.13
CA TRP A 43 1.36 -7.45 28.02
C TRP A 43 -0.06 -7.96 28.18
N LYS A 44 -1.02 -7.03 28.12
CA LYS A 44 -2.44 -7.30 28.30
C LYS A 44 -3.23 -6.93 27.07
N GLN A 45 -4.25 -7.72 26.77
CA GLN A 45 -5.25 -7.39 25.75
C GLN A 45 -6.43 -6.65 26.39
N GLN A 46 -6.77 -5.48 25.83
CA GLN A 46 -7.87 -4.64 26.30
C GLN A 46 -7.81 -4.30 27.80
N ASN A 47 -6.61 -4.27 28.38
CA ASN A 47 -6.35 -4.06 29.81
C ASN A 47 -7.04 -5.06 30.78
N ILE A 48 -7.61 -6.15 30.26
CA ILE A 48 -8.37 -7.13 31.06
C ILE A 48 -7.61 -8.46 31.08
N LEU A 49 -7.20 -8.95 29.91
CA LEU A 49 -6.62 -10.28 29.76
C LEU A 49 -5.10 -10.20 29.71
N THR A 50 -4.43 -10.69 30.74
CA THR A 50 -2.97 -10.87 30.72
C THR A 50 -2.62 -11.97 29.72
N ARG A 51 -1.88 -11.61 28.67
CA ARG A 51 -1.44 -12.56 27.65
C ARG A 51 -0.06 -13.13 27.95
N GLY A 52 0.73 -12.45 28.76
CA GLY A 52 1.98 -13.01 29.25
C GLY A 52 2.74 -12.02 30.11
N GLU A 53 3.70 -12.57 30.85
CA GLU A 53 4.62 -11.82 31.68
C GLU A 53 6.01 -12.42 31.62
N ILE A 54 7.01 -11.56 31.76
CA ILE A 54 8.41 -11.95 31.91
C ILE A 54 9.05 -11.15 33.03
N ALA A 55 9.84 -11.82 33.85
CA ALA A 55 10.74 -11.13 34.78
C ALA A 55 11.87 -10.48 33.96
N ILE A 56 12.09 -9.20 34.20
CA ILE A 56 13.16 -8.39 33.61
C ILE A 56 14.15 -8.07 34.72
N TYR A 57 15.42 -8.00 34.37
CA TYR A 57 16.47 -7.61 35.29
C TYR A 57 17.09 -6.30 34.84
N PRO A 58 17.45 -5.39 35.76
CA PRO A 58 18.11 -4.15 35.43
C PRO A 58 19.40 -4.39 34.63
N LEU A 59 19.48 -3.79 33.45
CA LEU A 59 20.66 -3.87 32.61
C LEU A 59 21.65 -2.76 32.99
N SER A 60 22.76 -3.12 33.64
CA SER A 60 23.82 -2.16 34.02
C SER A 60 24.98 -2.07 33.03
N ASN A 61 24.86 -2.71 31.86
CA ASN A 61 25.94 -2.77 30.87
C ASN A 61 25.78 -1.67 29.81
N ILE A 62 26.55 -0.60 29.96
CA ILE A 62 26.57 0.55 29.04
C ILE A 62 26.93 0.17 27.60
N LEU A 63 27.72 -0.90 27.39
CA LEU A 63 28.09 -1.35 26.04
C LEU A 63 26.89 -1.92 25.30
N ILE A 64 26.01 -2.66 25.99
CA ILE A 64 24.80 -3.22 25.37
C ILE A 64 23.83 -2.10 25.00
N ILE A 65 23.69 -1.08 25.86
CA ILE A 65 22.85 0.10 25.57
C ILE A 65 23.40 0.84 24.36
N SER A 66 24.72 1.10 24.33
CA SER A 66 25.39 1.78 23.22
C SER A 66 25.22 1.04 21.89
N ASP A 67 25.41 -0.28 21.89
CA ASP A 67 25.22 -1.09 20.68
C ASP A 67 23.76 -1.11 20.21
N THR A 68 22.80 -1.22 21.14
CA THR A 68 21.37 -1.14 20.83
C THR A 68 21.00 0.20 20.19
N LEU A 69 21.51 1.31 20.74
CA LEU A 69 21.30 2.64 20.18
C LEU A 69 21.93 2.78 18.78
N LYS A 70 23.15 2.25 18.60
CA LYS A 70 23.81 2.23 17.28
C LYS A 70 22.99 1.46 16.26
N GLN A 71 22.54 0.25 16.59
CA GLN A 71 21.70 -0.56 15.70
C GLN A 71 20.39 0.16 15.35
N LEU A 72 19.76 0.83 16.32
CA LEU A 72 18.55 1.62 16.10
C LEU A 72 18.79 2.78 15.13
N LEU A 73 19.91 3.51 15.29
CA LEU A 73 20.28 4.61 14.40
C LEU A 73 20.56 4.13 12.97
N GLU A 74 21.31 3.03 12.82
CA GLU A 74 21.57 2.42 11.51
C GLU A 74 20.28 1.94 10.84
N PHE A 75 19.35 1.37 11.61
CA PHE A 75 18.04 0.97 11.11
C PHE A 75 17.22 2.19 10.66
N TYR A 76 17.16 3.24 11.49
CA TYR A 76 16.46 4.47 11.16
C TYR A 76 17.00 5.13 9.90
N GLN A 77 18.32 5.20 9.75
CA GLN A 77 18.96 5.72 8.54
C GLN A 77 18.55 4.92 7.29
N LYS A 78 18.61 3.58 7.35
CA LYS A 78 18.16 2.72 6.24
C LYS A 78 16.69 2.93 5.89
N CYS A 79 15.84 3.11 6.89
CA CYS A 79 14.42 3.43 6.67
C CYS A 79 14.25 4.78 5.97
N GLN A 80 14.99 5.81 6.40
CA GLN A 80 14.93 7.14 5.81
C GLN A 80 15.42 7.15 4.36
N GLU A 81 16.50 6.43 4.05
CA GLU A 81 17.01 6.27 2.67
C GLU A 81 15.97 5.61 1.76
N LYS A 82 15.28 4.58 2.26
CA LYS A 82 14.18 3.92 1.52
C LYS A 82 12.99 4.86 1.30
N ILE A 83 12.60 5.64 2.31
CA ILE A 83 11.52 6.62 2.18
C ILE A 83 11.87 7.64 1.10
N LEU A 84 13.08 8.22 1.12
CA LEU A 84 13.52 9.17 0.10
C LEU A 84 13.55 8.57 -1.30
N THR A 85 13.91 7.29 -1.42
CA THR A 85 13.88 6.57 -2.70
C THR A 85 12.45 6.40 -3.21
N LEU A 86 11.54 5.95 -2.34
CA LEU A 86 10.13 5.77 -2.67
C LEU A 86 9.45 7.10 -3.01
N GLU A 87 9.78 8.20 -2.33
CA GLU A 87 9.26 9.53 -2.65
C GLU A 87 9.68 9.99 -4.04
N LYS A 88 10.95 9.75 -4.43
CA LYS A 88 11.45 10.06 -5.78
C LYS A 88 10.75 9.22 -6.84
N GLU A 89 10.61 7.91 -6.62
CA GLU A 89 9.91 7.01 -7.54
C GLU A 89 8.45 7.41 -7.70
N ASN A 90 7.76 7.71 -6.61
CA ASN A 90 6.36 8.13 -6.63
C ASN A 90 6.18 9.46 -7.40
N LYS A 91 7.06 10.43 -7.17
CA LYS A 91 7.06 11.69 -7.94
C LYS A 91 7.25 11.43 -9.43
N TYR A 92 8.23 10.61 -9.81
CA TYR A 92 8.49 10.26 -11.20
C TYR A 92 7.30 9.56 -11.87
N LEU A 93 6.67 8.60 -11.16
CA LEU A 93 5.49 7.90 -11.65
C LEU A 93 4.31 8.86 -11.83
N ASN A 94 4.10 9.78 -10.90
CA ASN A 94 3.05 10.78 -10.99
C ASN A 94 3.25 11.72 -12.20
N GLU A 95 4.46 12.25 -12.39
CA GLU A 95 4.81 13.08 -13.55
C GLU A 95 4.61 12.32 -14.88
N SER A 96 5.03 11.05 -14.92
CA SER A 96 4.85 10.19 -16.09
C SER A 96 3.37 9.93 -16.40
N ASN A 97 2.56 9.67 -15.38
CA ASN A 97 1.11 9.47 -15.53
C ASN A 97 0.40 10.72 -16.03
N ILE A 98 0.75 11.90 -15.51
CA ILE A 98 0.19 13.18 -15.98
C ILE A 98 0.50 13.37 -17.47
N LYS A 99 1.76 13.11 -17.88
CA LYS A 99 2.17 13.20 -19.28
C LYS A 99 1.40 12.23 -20.16
N LEU A 100 1.34 10.95 -19.79
CA LEU A 100 0.62 9.93 -20.55
C LEU A 100 -0.87 10.25 -20.68
N THR A 101 -1.49 10.76 -19.62
CA THR A 101 -2.89 11.20 -19.65
C THR A 101 -3.10 12.33 -20.64
N THR A 102 -2.22 13.34 -20.62
CA THR A 102 -2.24 14.46 -21.56
C THR A 102 -2.05 13.99 -23.01
N ASP A 103 -1.09 13.09 -23.25
CA ASP A 103 -0.81 12.54 -24.57
C ASP A 103 -2.01 11.74 -25.11
N ILE A 104 -2.69 10.97 -24.25
CA ILE A 104 -3.91 10.23 -24.60
C ILE A 104 -5.04 11.18 -24.99
N GLU A 105 -5.28 12.24 -24.20
CA GLU A 105 -6.31 13.24 -24.51
C GLU A 105 -6.06 13.91 -25.87
N GLN A 106 -4.80 14.24 -26.16
CA GLN A 106 -4.41 14.79 -27.46
C GLN A 106 -4.66 13.79 -28.60
N MET A 107 -4.29 12.52 -28.42
CA MET A 107 -4.55 11.48 -29.41
C MET A 107 -6.04 11.28 -29.67
N ILE A 108 -6.87 11.30 -28.63
CA ILE A 108 -8.33 11.20 -28.75
C ILE A 108 -8.86 12.37 -29.59
N ASN A 109 -8.44 13.60 -29.29
CA ASN A 109 -8.87 14.77 -30.06
C ASN A 109 -8.46 14.69 -31.54
N ILE A 110 -7.23 14.24 -31.82
CA ILE A 110 -6.77 14.02 -33.20
C ILE A 110 -7.62 12.95 -33.89
N LYS A 111 -7.84 11.80 -33.23
CA LYS A 111 -8.67 10.70 -33.75
C LYS A 111 -10.09 11.17 -34.06
N ASP A 112 -10.74 11.88 -33.13
CA ASP A 112 -12.10 12.37 -33.30
C ASP A 112 -12.20 13.39 -34.44
N LYS A 113 -11.19 14.26 -34.60
CA LYS A 113 -11.13 15.19 -35.73
C LYS A 113 -11.00 14.45 -37.06
N MET A 114 -10.14 13.42 -37.12
CA MET A 114 -9.95 12.60 -38.31
C MET A 114 -11.21 11.81 -38.67
N GLU A 115 -11.90 11.23 -37.68
CA GLU A 115 -13.16 10.51 -37.88
C GLU A 115 -14.22 11.44 -38.47
N LYS A 116 -14.42 12.63 -37.88
CA LYS A 116 -15.39 13.62 -38.39
C LYS A 116 -15.10 14.05 -39.83
N ASP A 117 -13.84 14.31 -40.16
CA ASP A 117 -13.42 14.67 -41.52
C ASP A 117 -13.68 13.54 -42.52
N LEU A 118 -13.36 12.29 -42.14
CA LEU A 118 -13.60 11.12 -42.98
C LEU A 118 -15.11 10.90 -43.22
N TYR A 119 -15.93 11.00 -42.18
CA TYR A 119 -17.38 10.89 -42.29
C TYR A 119 -17.97 11.97 -43.20
N ALA A 120 -17.50 13.22 -43.08
CA ALA A 120 -17.95 14.31 -43.94
C ALA A 120 -17.63 14.03 -45.42
N LYS A 121 -16.40 13.59 -45.72
CA LYS A 121 -15.98 13.21 -47.07
C LYS A 121 -16.81 12.04 -47.63
N PHE A 122 -17.06 11.03 -46.80
CA PHE A 122 -17.88 9.89 -47.21
C PHE A 122 -19.32 10.29 -47.52
N LEU A 123 -19.94 11.15 -46.71
CA LEU A 123 -21.30 11.66 -46.95
C LEU A 123 -21.40 12.43 -48.27
N LEU A 124 -20.41 13.27 -48.59
CA LEU A 124 -20.36 13.99 -49.87
C LEU A 124 -20.35 13.02 -51.05
N LEU A 125 -19.49 11.99 -51.01
CA LEU A 125 -19.42 10.96 -52.04
C LEU A 125 -20.74 10.18 -52.15
N LEU A 126 -21.30 9.75 -51.03
CA LEU A 126 -22.55 9.00 -50.99
C LEU A 126 -23.71 9.80 -51.59
N ASN A 127 -23.82 11.08 -51.23
CA ASN A 127 -24.86 11.97 -51.75
C ASN A 127 -24.68 12.23 -53.25
N ALA A 128 -23.46 12.42 -53.72
CA ALA A 128 -23.17 12.54 -55.15
C ALA A 128 -23.60 11.28 -55.92
N LYS A 129 -23.31 10.08 -55.40
CA LYS A 129 -23.75 8.81 -55.99
C LYS A 129 -25.27 8.66 -55.97
N LYS A 130 -25.93 8.97 -54.85
CA LYS A 130 -27.40 8.94 -54.74
C LYS A 130 -28.07 9.89 -55.74
N ASN A 131 -27.55 11.10 -55.89
CA ASN A 131 -28.05 12.06 -56.86
C ASN A 131 -27.89 11.53 -58.29
N LYS A 132 -26.74 10.94 -58.61
CA LYS A 132 -26.53 10.36 -59.95
C LYS A 132 -27.50 9.22 -60.27
N ILE A 133 -27.78 8.35 -59.29
CA ILE A 133 -28.78 7.28 -59.44
C ILE A 133 -30.16 7.86 -59.74
N ARG A 134 -30.58 8.89 -59.00
CA ARG A 134 -31.89 9.55 -59.22
C ARG A 134 -31.99 10.21 -60.60
N GLU A 135 -30.91 10.84 -61.07
CA GLU A 135 -30.86 11.40 -62.43
C GLU A 135 -31.08 10.31 -63.49
N LEU A 136 -30.37 9.19 -63.35
CA LEU A 136 -30.49 8.07 -64.29
C LEU A 136 -31.89 7.44 -64.26
N GLN A 137 -32.52 7.33 -63.10
CA GLN A 137 -33.89 6.83 -62.96
C GLN A 137 -34.94 7.74 -63.58
N LYS A 138 -34.70 9.05 -63.67
CA LYS A 138 -35.62 10.00 -64.31
C LYS A 138 -35.47 10.07 -65.83
N ALA A 139 -34.32 9.65 -66.35
CA ALA A 139 -34.01 9.62 -67.78
C ALA A 139 -34.43 8.30 -68.45
N LEU A 140 -34.85 7.33 -67.65
CA LEU A 140 -35.46 6.05 -68.03
C LEU A 140 -36.99 6.18 -68.01
#